data_AF-A0A0C3P715-F1
#
_entry.id   AF-A0A0C3P715-F1
#
_cell.length_a   1.000
_cell.length_b   1.000
_cell.length_c   1.000
_cell.angle_alpha   90.00
_cell.angle_beta   90.00
_cell.angle_gamma   90.00
#
_symmetry.space_group_name_H-M   'P 1'
#
loop_
_entity.id
_entity.type
_entity.pdbx_description
1 polymer ?
#
loop_
_entity_poly.entity_id
_entity_poly.type
_entity_poly.pdbx_seq_one_letter_code
_entity_poly.pdbx_strand_id
1 'polypeptide(L)'
;SDCIPAQPLPAKQQAKGKGQGPPKSKAVSALETCLHNIEYTSGKEKDPTGSCFCLAREHDLSTYVPLCYGCSLILCNLNLPHYACLHCGELFLDNSHRLTLVAQIQDELCMQVVKEDEERQRAIMEARKAEGTFPMLPSAGGTQGACKGMATGPQSSHKVMSLNNTTKKVTMSSYTNTPISLHPPSPALEEPHRIPPPPKEISYVKQPPDPAHPWKNMQFPNLQHVPPP
;
A
#
# COMPACT_ATOMS: atom_id res chain seq x y z
N SER A 1 15.57 -18.61 15.30
CA SER A 1 16.35 -17.37 15.10
C SER A 1 15.54 -16.26 15.72
N ASP A 2 15.80 -15.98 16.99
CA ASP A 2 15.00 -15.03 17.77
C ASP A 2 15.39 -13.59 17.38
N CYS A 3 14.55 -12.90 16.59
CA CYS A 3 14.59 -11.43 16.51
C CYS A 3 14.10 -10.89 17.86
N ILE A 4 14.97 -10.87 18.87
CA ILE A 4 14.72 -10.05 20.06
C ILE A 4 14.76 -8.59 19.60
N PRO A 5 13.67 -7.80 19.72
CA PRO A 5 13.75 -6.38 19.44
C PRO A 5 14.72 -5.79 20.45
N ALA A 6 15.89 -5.35 19.98
CA ALA A 6 16.89 -4.71 20.81
C ALA A 6 16.27 -3.45 21.43
N GLN A 7 15.98 -3.50 22.74
CA GLN A 7 15.70 -2.28 23.47
C GLN A 7 16.93 -1.38 23.43
N PRO A 8 16.80 -0.09 23.09
CA PRO A 8 17.93 0.83 23.13
C PRO A 8 18.36 1.02 24.59
N LEU A 9 19.57 0.58 24.92
CA LEU A 9 20.21 0.92 26.19
C LEU A 9 20.34 2.45 26.32
N PRO A 10 20.09 3.03 27.50
CA PRO A 10 20.18 4.46 27.70
C PRO A 10 21.65 4.89 27.72
N ALA A 11 22.16 5.35 26.57
CA ALA A 11 23.40 6.09 26.51
C ALA A 11 23.20 7.43 27.21
N LYS A 12 23.86 7.57 28.36
CA LYS A 12 23.87 8.77 29.20
C LYS A 12 24.65 9.87 28.48
N GLN A 13 23.96 10.67 27.66
CA GLN A 13 24.48 11.95 27.18
C GLN A 13 23.41 13.03 27.35
N GLN A 14 23.72 13.96 28.27
CA GLN A 14 23.03 15.22 28.42
C GLN A 14 23.26 16.07 27.16
N ALA A 15 22.22 16.26 26.34
CA ALA A 15 22.09 17.45 25.52
C ALA A 15 20.62 17.67 25.13
N LYS A 16 20.20 18.91 25.31
CA LYS A 16 18.84 19.42 25.24
C LYS A 16 18.41 19.59 23.78
N GLY A 17 17.69 18.61 23.26
CA GLY A 17 17.00 18.68 21.97
C GLY A 17 16.23 17.40 21.75
N LYS A 18 14.90 17.49 21.60
CA LYS A 18 14.04 16.35 21.27
C LYS A 18 14.35 15.87 19.84
N GLY A 19 15.46 15.15 19.68
CA GLY A 19 15.76 14.39 18.47
C GLY A 19 14.97 13.10 18.51
N GLN A 20 13.65 13.20 18.25
CA GLN A 20 12.90 12.02 17.83
C GLN A 20 13.52 11.60 16.49
N GLY A 21 14.00 10.37 16.39
CA GLY A 21 14.44 9.83 15.10
C GLY A 21 13.34 9.94 14.04
N PRO A 22 13.65 9.65 12.77
CA PRO A 22 12.66 9.68 11.71
C PRO A 22 11.39 8.92 12.13
N PRO A 23 10.19 9.49 11.94
CA PRO A 23 8.96 8.85 12.37
C PRO A 23 8.84 7.45 11.76
N LYS A 24 8.40 6.48 12.57
CA LYS A 24 8.15 5.11 12.09
C LYS A 24 7.26 5.13 10.86
N SER A 25 7.49 4.22 9.92
CA SER A 25 6.63 4.13 8.75
C SER A 25 5.20 3.77 9.15
N LYS A 26 4.27 4.09 8.25
CA LYS A 26 2.85 3.70 8.42
C LYS A 26 2.68 2.18 8.46
N ALA A 27 3.51 1.44 7.71
CA ALA A 27 3.44 -0.02 7.65
C ALA A 27 3.86 -0.67 8.98
N VAL A 28 4.99 -0.25 9.55
CA VAL A 28 5.46 -0.70 10.87
C VAL A 28 4.43 -0.36 11.95
N SER A 29 3.91 0.87 11.94
CA SER A 29 2.87 1.30 12.89
C SER A 29 1.58 0.46 12.76
N ALA A 30 1.17 0.11 11.54
CA ALA A 30 0.00 -0.73 11.30
C ALA A 30 0.20 -2.16 11.83
N LEU A 31 1.36 -2.77 11.59
CA LEU A 31 1.71 -4.09 12.11
C LEU A 31 1.79 -4.09 13.64
N GLU A 32 2.42 -3.09 14.25
CA GLU A 32 2.47 -2.93 15.72
C GLU A 32 1.07 -2.79 16.33
N THR A 33 0.21 -1.99 15.70
CA THR A 33 -1.18 -1.82 16.13
C THR A 33 -1.97 -3.13 15.99
N CYS A 34 -1.79 -3.85 14.89
CA CYS A 34 -2.44 -5.14 14.65
C CYS A 34 -2.02 -6.17 15.70
N LEU A 35 -0.71 -6.29 15.96
CA LEU A 35 -0.14 -7.18 16.97
C LEU A 35 -0.71 -6.87 18.35
N HIS A 36 -0.68 -5.60 18.76
CA HIS A 36 -1.25 -5.18 20.03
C HIS A 36 -2.74 -5.57 20.12
N ASN A 37 -3.53 -5.32 19.08
CA ASN A 37 -4.94 -5.68 19.12
C ASN A 37 -5.14 -7.19 19.24
N ILE A 38 -4.35 -8.03 18.54
CA ILE A 38 -4.48 -9.49 18.62
C ILE A 38 -4.06 -10.03 20.00
N GLU A 39 -3.07 -9.42 20.66
CA GLU A 39 -2.61 -9.85 21.98
C GLU A 39 -3.59 -9.44 23.10
N TYR A 40 -4.08 -8.21 23.07
CA TYR A 40 -4.84 -7.63 24.19
C TYR A 40 -6.35 -7.78 24.09
N THR A 41 -6.91 -8.01 22.89
CA THR A 41 -8.35 -8.22 22.75
C THR A 41 -8.75 -9.67 23.03
N SER A 42 -9.97 -9.86 23.53
CA SER A 42 -10.50 -11.21 23.78
C SER A 42 -10.90 -11.93 22.49
N GLY A 43 -11.10 -11.22 21.39
CA GLY A 43 -11.66 -11.74 20.14
C GLY A 43 -13.20 -11.82 20.12
N LYS A 44 -13.86 -11.72 21.28
CA LYS A 44 -15.32 -11.90 21.43
C LYS A 44 -16.13 -10.64 21.10
N GLU A 45 -15.45 -9.51 20.96
CA GLU A 45 -16.09 -8.22 20.73
C GLU A 45 -16.46 -8.09 19.24
N LYS A 46 -17.60 -7.45 18.97
CA LYS A 46 -17.97 -7.08 17.60
C LYS A 46 -17.26 -5.78 17.24
N ASP A 47 -16.88 -5.63 15.98
CA ASP A 47 -16.25 -4.40 15.50
C ASP A 47 -17.18 -3.18 15.73
N PRO A 48 -16.76 -2.16 16.51
CA PRO A 48 -17.56 -0.97 16.78
C PRO A 48 -17.83 -0.13 15.52
N THR A 49 -16.97 -0.25 14.51
CA THR A 49 -17.07 0.53 13.26
C THR A 49 -18.17 -0.01 12.34
N GLY A 50 -18.70 -1.20 12.65
CA GLY A 50 -19.50 -1.93 11.69
C GLY A 50 -18.58 -2.59 10.69
N SER A 51 -18.23 -3.81 11.01
CA SER A 51 -17.62 -4.79 10.12
C SER A 51 -18.31 -4.92 8.76
N CYS A 52 -17.55 -5.23 7.72
CA CYS A 52 -18.06 -5.18 6.34
C CYS A 52 -18.96 -6.37 5.97
N PHE A 53 -20.23 -6.08 5.69
CA PHE A 53 -21.08 -6.90 4.82
C PHE A 53 -20.92 -6.34 3.41
N CYS A 54 -20.13 -7.00 2.57
CA CYS A 54 -19.62 -6.38 1.33
C CYS A 54 -20.72 -5.88 0.37
N LEU A 55 -21.99 -6.32 0.45
CA LEU A 55 -23.12 -5.77 -0.32
C LEU A 55 -22.80 -5.54 -1.83
N ALA A 56 -22.12 -6.49 -2.46
CA ALA A 56 -21.63 -6.42 -3.84
C ALA A 56 -20.55 -5.33 -4.11
N ARG A 57 -19.79 -4.94 -3.10
CA ARG A 57 -18.57 -4.12 -3.21
C ARG A 57 -17.35 -5.03 -3.23
N GLU A 58 -16.36 -4.64 -4.02
CA GLU A 58 -15.07 -5.31 -4.08
C GLU A 58 -14.16 -4.81 -2.95
N HIS A 59 -13.61 -5.77 -2.23
CA HIS A 59 -12.62 -5.57 -1.18
C HIS A 59 -11.58 -6.67 -1.27
N ASP A 60 -10.33 -6.36 -0.93
CA ASP A 60 -9.30 -7.38 -0.83
C ASP A 60 -9.65 -8.38 0.26
N LEU A 61 -9.25 -9.63 0.07
CA LEU A 61 -9.37 -10.65 1.10
C LEU A 61 -8.54 -10.29 2.33
N SER A 62 -9.01 -10.67 3.51
CA SER A 62 -8.23 -10.51 4.73
C SER A 62 -6.94 -11.31 4.63
N THR A 63 -5.80 -10.62 4.86
CA THR A 63 -4.46 -11.19 4.74
C THR A 63 -4.21 -12.32 5.74
N TYR A 64 -4.79 -12.20 6.93
CA TYR A 64 -4.51 -13.08 8.06
C TYR A 64 -5.63 -14.08 8.33
N VAL A 65 -6.88 -13.71 8.05
CA VAL A 65 -8.06 -14.56 8.32
C VAL A 65 -9.04 -14.43 7.16
N PRO A 66 -8.81 -15.12 6.03
CA PRO A 66 -9.67 -14.99 4.85
C PRO A 66 -11.03 -15.68 4.99
N LEU A 67 -11.20 -16.55 5.98
CA LEU A 67 -12.39 -17.38 6.17
C LEU A 67 -12.74 -17.52 7.65
N CYS A 68 -14.03 -17.46 7.97
CA CYS A 68 -14.53 -17.85 9.28
C CYS A 68 -14.72 -19.38 9.34
N TYR A 69 -14.05 -20.07 10.26
CA TYR A 69 -14.16 -21.53 10.40
C TYR A 69 -15.52 -22.00 10.95
N GLY A 70 -16.28 -21.13 11.63
CA GLY A 70 -17.59 -21.47 12.17
C GLY A 70 -18.70 -21.51 11.12
N CYS A 71 -18.77 -20.48 10.25
CA CYS A 71 -19.85 -20.35 9.26
C CYS A 71 -19.36 -20.29 7.80
N SER A 72 -18.07 -20.49 7.55
CA SER A 72 -17.45 -20.45 6.22
C SER A 72 -17.63 -19.12 5.47
N LEU A 73 -17.86 -18.02 6.19
CA LEU A 73 -17.96 -16.70 5.59
C LEU A 73 -16.57 -16.25 5.11
N ILE A 74 -16.47 -15.82 3.85
CA ILE A 74 -15.26 -15.21 3.30
C ILE A 74 -15.14 -13.79 3.83
N LEU A 75 -13.98 -13.46 4.39
CA LEU A 75 -13.72 -12.21 5.08
C LEU A 75 -12.79 -11.31 4.25
N CYS A 76 -13.19 -10.06 4.08
CA CYS A 76 -12.34 -9.03 3.47
C CYS A 76 -11.44 -8.34 4.51
N ASN A 77 -10.49 -7.52 4.04
CA ASN A 77 -9.54 -6.75 4.85
C ASN A 77 -10.18 -5.80 5.90
N LEU A 78 -11.44 -5.43 5.71
CA LEU A 78 -12.21 -4.65 6.68
C LEU A 78 -12.65 -5.48 7.90
N ASN A 79 -12.66 -6.81 7.78
CA ASN A 79 -12.94 -7.71 8.89
C ASN A 79 -11.63 -8.01 9.61
N LEU A 80 -11.39 -7.28 10.70
CA LEU A 80 -10.15 -7.40 11.45
C LEU A 80 -10.10 -8.71 12.27
N PRO A 81 -8.92 -9.35 12.37
CA PRO A 81 -8.77 -10.68 12.96
C PRO A 81 -9.03 -10.74 14.49
N HIS A 82 -9.05 -9.58 15.15
CA HIS A 82 -9.22 -9.44 16.59
C HIS A 82 -10.69 -9.23 17.03
N TYR A 83 -11.63 -9.19 16.09
CA TYR A 83 -13.07 -9.13 16.38
C TYR A 83 -13.76 -10.46 16.10
N ALA A 84 -14.99 -10.60 16.58
CA ALA A 84 -15.82 -11.78 16.37
C ALA A 84 -16.47 -11.78 14.98
N CYS A 85 -16.84 -12.97 14.50
CA CYS A 85 -17.58 -13.13 13.26
C CYS A 85 -18.94 -12.43 13.31
N LEU A 86 -19.32 -11.80 12.21
CA LEU A 86 -20.56 -11.03 12.12
C LEU A 86 -21.78 -11.89 11.92
N HIS A 87 -21.58 -13.01 11.23
CA HIS A 87 -22.65 -13.90 10.85
C HIS A 87 -22.98 -14.86 11.99
N CYS A 88 -21.98 -15.48 12.60
CA CYS A 88 -22.19 -16.47 13.66
C CYS A 88 -21.78 -16.00 15.07
N GLY A 89 -21.05 -14.89 15.21
CA GLY A 89 -20.56 -14.44 16.52
C GLY A 89 -19.36 -15.24 17.04
N GLU A 90 -18.90 -16.24 16.30
CA GLU A 90 -17.76 -17.08 16.69
C GLU A 90 -16.43 -16.35 16.55
N LEU A 91 -15.46 -16.80 17.34
CA LEU A 91 -14.08 -16.32 17.26
C LEU A 91 -13.45 -16.76 15.93
N PHE A 92 -12.78 -15.84 15.25
CA PHE A 92 -12.02 -16.18 14.04
C PHE A 92 -10.82 -17.07 14.33
N LEU A 93 -10.17 -16.82 15.47
CA LEU A 93 -8.92 -17.44 15.85
C LEU A 93 -9.08 -18.17 17.17
N ASP A 94 -8.85 -19.48 17.15
CA ASP A 94 -8.61 -20.26 18.37
C ASP A 94 -7.27 -19.84 19.00
N ASN A 95 -7.06 -20.13 20.28
CA ASN A 95 -5.85 -19.73 21.02
C ASN A 95 -4.56 -20.20 20.33
N SER A 96 -4.57 -21.40 19.74
CA SER A 96 -3.45 -21.94 18.97
C SER A 96 -3.15 -21.09 17.72
N HIS A 97 -4.18 -20.79 16.93
CA HIS A 97 -4.07 -19.96 15.73
C HIS A 97 -3.69 -18.51 16.04
N ARG A 98 -4.14 -17.97 17.17
CA ARG A 98 -3.73 -16.64 17.65
C ARG A 98 -2.22 -16.57 17.86
N LEU A 99 -1.62 -17.56 18.51
CA LEU A 99 -0.17 -17.60 18.75
C LEU A 99 0.61 -17.69 17.43
N THR A 100 0.15 -18.52 16.50
CA THR A 100 0.75 -18.61 15.16
C THR A 100 0.67 -17.28 14.42
N LEU A 101 -0.48 -16.60 14.48
CA LEU A 101 -0.66 -15.31 13.83
C LEU A 101 0.22 -14.23 14.46
N VAL A 102 0.33 -14.20 15.79
CA VAL A 102 1.24 -13.28 16.49
C VAL A 102 2.69 -13.50 16.03
N ALA A 103 3.15 -14.75 15.96
CA ALA A 103 4.49 -15.07 15.48
C ALA A 103 4.70 -14.64 14.02
N GLN A 104 3.70 -14.86 13.16
CA GLN A 104 3.75 -14.43 11.76
C GLN A 104 3.86 -12.89 11.64
N ILE A 105 3.06 -12.14 12.39
CA ILE A 105 3.10 -10.67 12.36
C ILE A 105 4.42 -10.15 12.95
N GLN A 106 4.98 -10.82 13.97
CA GLN A 106 6.30 -10.49 14.53
C GLN A 106 7.42 -10.69 13.50
N ASP A 107 7.38 -11.78 12.74
CA ASP A 107 8.34 -12.05 11.67
C ASP A 107 8.21 -11.00 10.55
N GLU A 108 6.99 -10.71 10.10
CA GLU A 108 6.70 -9.66 9.11
C GLU A 108 7.19 -8.29 9.58
N LEU A 109 7.00 -7.97 10.86
CA LEU A 109 7.52 -6.74 11.47
C LEU A 109 9.06 -6.72 11.46
N CYS A 110 9.73 -7.82 11.81
CA CYS A 110 11.21 -7.90 11.75
C CYS A 110 11.70 -7.67 10.31
N MET A 111 11.08 -8.34 9.33
CA MET A 111 11.40 -8.18 7.91
C MET A 111 11.18 -6.74 7.42
N GLN A 112 10.07 -6.12 7.82
CA GLN A 112 9.72 -4.77 7.39
C GLN A 112 10.70 -3.72 7.95
N VAL A 113 11.12 -3.87 9.21
CA VAL A 113 12.13 -2.99 9.81
C VAL A 113 13.47 -3.11 9.10
N VAL A 114 13.93 -4.34 8.84
CA VAL A 114 15.19 -4.58 8.11
C VAL A 114 15.13 -3.94 6.72
N LYS A 115 14.03 -4.13 5.99
CA LYS A 115 13.83 -3.52 4.67
C LYS A 115 13.88 -2.00 4.71
N GLU A 116 13.25 -1.38 5.70
CA GLU A 116 13.26 0.08 5.86
C GLU A 116 14.65 0.63 6.19
N ASP A 117 15.43 -0.08 7.00
CA ASP A 117 16.81 0.29 7.30
C ASP A 117 17.73 0.16 6.07
N GLU A 118 17.55 -0.90 5.27
CA GLU A 118 18.26 -1.06 3.99
C GLU A 118 17.92 0.05 2.99
N GLU A 119 16.63 0.38 2.84
CA GLU A 119 16.18 1.47 1.98
C GLU A 119 16.70 2.82 2.46
N ARG A 120 16.71 3.07 3.76
CA ARG A 120 17.30 4.27 4.36
C ARG A 120 18.79 4.36 4.05
N GLN A 121 19.54 3.27 4.20
CA GLN A 121 20.98 3.27 3.92
C GLN A 121 21.25 3.47 2.42
N ARG A 122 20.42 2.88 1.55
CA ARG A 122 20.48 3.09 0.09
C ARG A 122 20.25 4.56 -0.26
N ALA A 123 19.24 5.19 0.32
CA ALA A 123 18.93 6.61 0.11
C ALA A 123 20.08 7.53 0.59
N ILE A 124 20.72 7.23 1.71
CA ILE A 124 21.89 7.99 2.21
C ILE A 124 23.06 7.87 1.22
N MET A 125 23.35 6.67 0.72
CA MET A 125 24.43 6.47 -0.25
C MET A 125 24.14 7.17 -1.59
N GLU A 126 22.88 7.14 -2.05
CA GLU A 126 22.46 7.82 -3.27
C GLU A 126 22.55 9.35 -3.13
N ALA A 127 22.10 9.90 -2.00
CA ALA A 127 22.24 11.34 -1.72
C ALA A 127 23.70 11.79 -1.73
N ARG A 128 24.60 11.02 -1.11
CA ARG A 128 26.05 11.31 -1.15
C ARG A 128 26.63 11.25 -2.56
N LYS A 129 26.19 10.29 -3.38
CA LYS A 129 26.61 10.20 -4.78
C LYS A 129 26.08 11.40 -5.60
N ALA A 130 24.85 11.82 -5.35
CA ALA A 130 24.24 12.97 -6.03
C ALA A 130 24.93 14.29 -5.66
N GLU A 131 25.28 14.51 -4.39
CA GLU A 131 26.05 15.69 -3.94
C GLU A 131 27.46 15.75 -4.58
N GLY A 132 28.09 14.61 -4.81
CA GLY A 132 29.36 14.51 -5.53
C GLY A 132 29.23 14.62 -7.06
N THR A 133 28.01 14.59 -7.60
CA THR A 133 27.77 14.71 -9.04
C THR A 133 27.66 16.19 -9.39
N PHE A 134 28.70 16.72 -10.04
CA PHE A 134 28.68 18.08 -10.55
C PHE A 134 27.49 18.22 -11.52
N PRO A 135 26.60 19.23 -11.36
CA PRO A 135 25.50 19.43 -12.28
C PRO A 135 26.06 19.56 -13.69
N MET A 136 25.81 18.56 -14.53
CA MET A 136 26.23 18.65 -15.93
C MET A 136 25.44 19.79 -16.56
N LEU A 137 26.12 20.92 -16.77
CA LEU A 137 25.56 22.01 -17.56
C LEU A 137 25.21 21.43 -18.94
N PRO A 138 24.03 21.75 -19.51
CA PRO A 138 23.73 21.37 -20.89
C PRO A 138 24.84 21.97 -21.76
N SER A 139 25.68 21.09 -22.30
CA SER A 139 26.82 21.47 -23.11
C SER A 139 26.32 22.27 -24.31
N ALA A 140 26.58 23.57 -24.29
CA ALA A 140 26.43 24.43 -25.45
C ALA A 140 27.51 24.05 -26.46
N GLY A 141 27.18 23.19 -27.42
CA GLY A 141 28.09 22.82 -28.49
C GLY A 141 27.57 21.74 -29.43
N GLY A 142 26.79 22.16 -30.43
CA GLY A 142 26.94 21.67 -31.81
C GLY A 142 26.41 20.29 -32.21
N THR A 143 25.24 20.33 -32.84
CA THR A 143 24.90 19.58 -34.08
C THR A 143 24.39 18.13 -33.97
N GLN A 144 23.06 18.05 -34.14
CA GLN A 144 22.23 17.02 -34.78
C GLN A 144 22.22 15.59 -34.22
N GLY A 145 21.08 15.25 -33.62
CA GLY A 145 20.61 13.88 -33.43
C GLY A 145 19.22 13.89 -32.82
N ALA A 146 18.19 13.75 -33.63
CA ALA A 146 16.79 13.82 -33.24
C ALA A 146 16.44 12.73 -32.21
N CYS A 147 15.83 13.12 -31.09
CA CYS A 147 14.89 12.28 -30.35
C CYS A 147 13.82 13.16 -29.70
N LYS A 148 12.58 13.02 -30.20
CA LYS A 148 11.38 13.45 -29.50
C LYS A 148 11.30 12.72 -28.16
N GLY A 149 11.15 13.48 -27.08
CA GLY A 149 10.81 12.97 -25.77
C GLY A 149 10.47 14.13 -24.85
N MET A 150 9.18 14.40 -24.67
CA MET A 150 8.66 15.40 -23.73
C MET A 150 9.12 15.05 -22.31
N ALA A 151 9.96 15.89 -21.72
CA ALA A 151 10.18 15.97 -20.29
C ALA A 151 9.81 17.40 -19.85
N THR A 152 8.74 17.51 -19.07
CA THR A 152 8.32 18.72 -18.36
C THR A 152 9.41 19.12 -17.36
N GLY A 153 10.23 20.11 -17.73
CA GLY A 153 11.23 20.71 -16.84
C GLY A 153 10.61 21.61 -15.76
N PRO A 154 11.34 21.88 -14.66
CA PRO A 154 10.90 22.79 -13.62
C PRO A 154 10.81 24.22 -14.17
N GLN A 155 9.73 24.93 -13.83
CA GLN A 155 9.48 26.31 -14.23
C GLN A 155 10.65 27.20 -13.79
N SER A 156 11.48 27.63 -14.73
CA SER A 156 12.64 28.48 -14.46
C SER A 156 12.16 29.89 -14.10
N SER A 157 12.11 30.23 -12.82
CA SER A 157 11.99 31.61 -12.39
C SER A 157 13.29 32.35 -12.76
N HIS A 158 13.24 33.23 -13.76
CA HIS A 158 14.40 34.04 -14.12
C HIS A 158 14.69 35.05 -13.01
N LYS A 159 15.81 34.84 -12.29
CA LYS A 159 16.33 35.79 -11.31
C LYS A 159 17.47 36.55 -11.96
N VAL A 160 17.27 37.84 -12.18
CA VAL A 160 18.29 38.72 -12.76
C VAL A 160 18.94 39.50 -11.62
N MET A 161 20.24 39.28 -11.43
CA MET A 161 21.06 40.07 -10.52
C MET A 161 21.67 41.22 -11.32
N SER A 162 21.27 42.45 -11.02
CA SER A 162 21.84 43.65 -11.61
C SER A 162 22.74 44.33 -10.59
N LEU A 163 24.00 44.56 -10.97
CA LEU A 163 25.00 45.19 -10.13
C LEU A 163 25.17 46.64 -10.59
N ASN A 164 24.73 47.59 -9.77
CA ASN A 164 24.82 48.99 -10.13
C ASN A 164 26.25 49.50 -9.86
N ASN A 165 26.98 49.84 -10.93
CA ASN A 165 28.41 50.13 -10.85
C ASN A 165 28.75 51.44 -10.11
N THR A 166 27.79 52.37 -9.98
CA THR A 166 28.00 53.63 -9.24
C THR A 166 27.71 53.51 -7.75
N THR A 167 26.85 52.57 -7.35
CA THR A 167 26.48 52.37 -5.94
C THR A 167 27.04 51.08 -5.34
N LYS A 168 27.67 50.22 -6.15
CA LYS A 168 28.15 48.86 -5.79
C LYS A 168 27.09 47.99 -5.11
N LYS A 169 25.81 48.34 -5.27
CA LYS A 169 24.69 47.60 -4.69
C LYS A 169 24.19 46.59 -5.71
N VAL A 170 23.95 45.37 -5.21
CA VAL A 170 23.40 44.27 -5.98
C VAL A 170 21.89 44.28 -5.79
N THR A 171 21.16 44.51 -6.88
CA THR A 171 19.69 44.47 -6.90
C THR A 171 19.26 43.18 -7.58
N MET A 172 18.53 42.34 -6.85
CA MET A 172 18.03 41.07 -7.37
C MET A 172 16.56 41.22 -7.74
N SER A 173 16.26 41.22 -9.04
CA SER A 173 14.90 41.30 -9.56
C SER A 173 14.43 39.91 -9.97
N SER A 174 13.37 39.41 -9.33
CA SER A 174 12.75 38.13 -9.68
C SER A 174 11.47 38.39 -10.46
N TYR A 175 11.39 37.89 -11.70
CA TYR A 175 10.17 37.94 -12.50
C TYR A 175 9.50 36.56 -12.46
N THR A 176 8.48 36.44 -11.61
CA THR A 176 7.67 35.22 -11.51
C THR A 176 6.45 35.39 -12.41
N ASN A 177 6.44 34.72 -13.56
CA ASN A 177 5.22 34.58 -14.35
C ASN A 177 4.44 33.41 -13.74
N THR A 178 3.41 33.69 -12.96
CA THR A 178 2.56 32.68 -12.31
C THR A 178 1.53 32.13 -13.31
N PRO A 179 1.66 30.90 -13.82
CA PRO A 179 0.48 30.22 -14.35
C PRO A 179 -0.48 29.94 -13.19
N ILE A 180 -1.77 30.19 -13.45
CA ILE A 180 -2.88 29.90 -12.54
C ILE A 180 -2.76 28.46 -12.04
N SER A 181 -2.60 28.32 -10.72
CA SER A 181 -2.63 27.04 -10.02
C SER A 181 -4.04 26.46 -10.11
N LEU A 182 -4.27 25.52 -11.03
CA LEU A 182 -5.39 24.61 -10.95
C LEU A 182 -5.14 23.71 -9.74
N HIS A 183 -5.83 24.02 -8.66
CA HIS A 183 -5.91 23.18 -7.48
C HIS A 183 -6.34 21.77 -7.92
N PRO A 184 -5.54 20.71 -7.70
CA PRO A 184 -6.07 19.38 -7.88
C PRO A 184 -7.23 19.20 -6.88
N PRO A 185 -8.38 18.63 -7.29
CA PRO A 185 -9.42 18.31 -6.35
C PRO A 185 -8.83 17.34 -5.30
N SER A 186 -9.12 17.60 -4.03
CA SER A 186 -8.87 16.65 -2.94
C SER A 186 -9.31 15.26 -3.39
N PRO A 187 -8.56 14.19 -3.04
CA PRO A 187 -8.99 12.84 -3.37
C PRO A 187 -10.34 12.61 -2.69
N ALA A 188 -11.39 12.59 -3.49
CA ALA A 188 -12.65 12.00 -3.09
C ALA A 188 -12.31 10.58 -2.65
N LEU A 189 -12.72 10.21 -1.44
CA LEU A 189 -12.59 8.87 -0.91
C LEU A 189 -13.17 7.91 -1.96
N GLU A 190 -12.29 7.19 -2.65
CA GLU A 190 -12.62 6.38 -3.82
C GLU A 190 -13.60 5.30 -3.37
N GLU A 191 -14.86 5.43 -3.81
CA GLU A 191 -15.88 4.48 -3.42
C GLU A 191 -15.52 3.11 -4.03
N PRO A 192 -15.51 2.03 -3.23
CA PRO A 192 -15.13 0.70 -3.72
C PRO A 192 -15.91 0.31 -4.97
N HIS A 193 -15.22 -0.31 -5.93
CA HIS A 193 -15.84 -0.79 -7.16
C HIS A 193 -17.02 -1.70 -6.84
N ARG A 194 -18.17 -1.43 -7.45
CA ARG A 194 -19.38 -2.24 -7.28
C ARG A 194 -19.46 -3.26 -8.38
N ILE A 195 -19.61 -4.51 -7.99
CA ILE A 195 -19.80 -5.62 -8.92
C ILE A 195 -21.14 -5.40 -9.62
N PRO A 196 -21.18 -5.37 -10.97
CA PRO A 196 -22.43 -5.25 -11.69
C PRO A 196 -23.34 -6.45 -11.36
N PRO A 197 -24.67 -6.25 -11.32
CA PRO A 197 -25.59 -7.34 -11.07
C PRO A 197 -25.39 -8.46 -12.11
N PRO A 198 -25.52 -9.73 -11.72
CA PRO A 198 -25.39 -10.83 -12.66
C PRO A 198 -26.40 -10.65 -13.80
N PRO A 199 -26.03 -10.98 -15.06
CA PRO A 199 -26.94 -10.94 -16.18
C PRO A 199 -28.21 -11.75 -15.85
N LYS A 200 -29.39 -11.17 -16.08
CA LYS A 200 -30.67 -11.83 -15.79
C LYS A 200 -30.92 -13.08 -16.65
N GLU A 201 -30.15 -13.25 -17.72
CA GLU A 201 -30.38 -14.26 -18.72
C GLU A 201 -29.18 -15.21 -18.82
N ILE A 202 -29.40 -16.46 -18.41
CA ILE A 202 -28.40 -17.51 -18.43
C ILE A 202 -28.54 -18.29 -19.75
N SER A 203 -27.64 -18.04 -20.70
CA SER A 203 -27.73 -18.58 -22.07
C SER A 203 -27.75 -20.11 -22.15
N TYR A 204 -27.07 -20.82 -21.23
CA TYR A 204 -26.97 -22.28 -21.23
C TYR A 204 -28.25 -23.01 -20.76
N VAL A 205 -29.23 -22.30 -20.17
CA VAL A 205 -30.50 -22.91 -19.71
C VAL A 205 -31.54 -22.99 -20.84
N LYS A 206 -31.33 -22.28 -21.95
CA LYS A 206 -32.31 -22.22 -23.05
C LYS A 206 -32.34 -23.46 -23.96
N GLN A 207 -31.31 -24.31 -23.91
CA GLN A 207 -31.27 -25.51 -24.74
C GLN A 207 -31.95 -26.69 -24.02
N PRO A 208 -32.94 -27.35 -24.64
CA PRO A 208 -33.53 -28.56 -24.07
C PRO A 208 -32.42 -29.62 -23.91
N PRO A 209 -32.36 -30.35 -22.78
CA PRO A 209 -31.37 -31.39 -22.56
C PRO A 209 -31.36 -32.40 -23.71
N ASP A 210 -30.19 -32.63 -24.31
CA ASP A 210 -30.02 -33.69 -25.31
C ASP A 210 -30.22 -35.05 -24.60
N PRO A 211 -31.26 -35.83 -24.94
CA PRO A 211 -31.52 -37.11 -24.27
C PRO A 211 -30.43 -38.15 -24.52
N ALA A 212 -29.65 -38.02 -25.60
CA ALA A 212 -28.51 -38.89 -25.86
C ALA A 212 -27.25 -38.46 -25.08
N HIS A 213 -27.18 -37.19 -24.66
CA HIS A 213 -26.03 -36.64 -23.94
C HIS A 213 -26.50 -35.63 -22.87
N PRO A 214 -27.08 -36.09 -21.75
CA PRO A 214 -27.66 -35.23 -20.72
C PRO A 214 -26.67 -34.22 -20.13
N TRP A 215 -25.39 -34.58 -20.15
CA TRP A 215 -24.25 -33.80 -19.64
C TRP A 215 -23.77 -32.72 -20.63
N LYS A 216 -24.24 -32.70 -21.88
CA LYS A 216 -23.77 -31.78 -22.93
C LYS A 216 -24.08 -30.31 -22.65
N ASN A 217 -25.08 -30.04 -21.81
CA ASN A 217 -25.39 -28.70 -21.32
C ASN A 217 -24.36 -28.16 -20.33
N MET A 218 -23.43 -29.00 -19.85
CA MET A 218 -22.24 -28.60 -19.12
C MET A 218 -21.12 -28.24 -20.12
N GLN A 219 -21.32 -27.17 -20.89
CA GLN A 219 -20.26 -26.63 -21.75
C GLN A 219 -19.20 -25.93 -20.89
N PHE A 220 -18.31 -26.71 -20.30
CA PHE A 220 -17.08 -26.19 -19.71
C PHE A 220 -16.04 -26.12 -20.83
N PRO A 221 -15.46 -24.94 -21.14
CA PRO A 221 -14.59 -24.76 -22.30
C PRO A 221 -13.31 -25.62 -22.27
N ASN A 222 -12.96 -26.25 -21.15
CA ASN A 222 -11.70 -26.99 -20.95
C ASN A 222 -11.88 -28.43 -20.40
N LEU A 223 -13.05 -29.08 -20.59
CA LEU A 223 -13.19 -30.48 -20.18
C LEU A 223 -12.56 -31.42 -21.20
N GLN A 224 -11.40 -31.99 -20.87
CA GLN A 224 -10.80 -33.11 -21.60
C GLN A 224 -11.09 -34.41 -20.86
N HIS A 225 -11.82 -35.33 -21.50
CA HIS A 225 -12.09 -36.66 -20.94
C HIS A 225 -10.81 -37.48 -20.90
N VAL A 226 -10.36 -37.87 -19.70
CA VAL A 226 -9.25 -38.79 -19.51
C VAL A 226 -9.83 -40.19 -19.28
N PRO A 227 -9.54 -41.18 -20.15
CA PRO A 227 -10.04 -42.54 -19.96
C PRO A 227 -9.36 -43.23 -18.76
N PRO A 228 -10.05 -44.16 -18.09
CA PRO A 228 -9.48 -44.94 -17.00
C PRO A 228 -8.34 -45.86 -17.49
N PRO A 229 -7.36 -46.17 -16.62
CA PRO A 229 -6.24 -47.06 -16.94
C PRO A 229 -6.66 -48.52 -17.17
#